data_AF-A0AAE4UC28-F1
#
_entry.id   AF-A0AAE4UC28-F1
#
_cell.length_a   1.000
_cell.length_b   1.000
_cell.length_c   1.000
_cell.angle_alpha   90.00
_cell.angle_beta   90.00
_cell.angle_gamma   90.00
#
_symmetry.space_group_name_H-M   'P 1'
#
loop_
_entity.id
_entity.type
_entity.pdbx_description
1 polymer ?
#
loop_
_entity_poly.entity_id
_entity_poly.type
_entity_poly.pdbx_seq_one_letter_code
_entity_poly.pdbx_strand_id
1 'polypeptide(L)'
;MVELRPKPDGTRISIEAGTDICVMYFGVRERNEILLPFLSEGLRRGDKCFAAVQEPDSADLIAKLANQTGSAVDLTISIDREQLEIRTSAEQLLSPDHVDPSVVVESGASTSYAAGVSE
;
A
#
# COMPACT_ATOMS: atom_id res chain seq x y z
N MET A 1 5.24 -7.17 9.96
CA MET A 1 3.90 -7.77 10.06
C MET A 1 2.92 -6.66 10.38
N VAL A 2 2.25 -6.16 9.35
CA VAL A 2 1.16 -5.18 9.48
C VAL A 2 -0.15 -5.96 9.50
N GLU A 3 -1.01 -5.67 10.48
CA GLU A 3 -2.39 -6.16 10.48
C GLU A 3 -3.31 -5.06 9.94
N LEU A 4 -3.90 -5.28 8.77
CA LEU A 4 -4.97 -4.42 8.27
C LEU A 4 -6.26 -4.68 9.04
N ARG A 5 -7.18 -3.70 9.04
CA ARG A 5 -8.50 -3.87 9.68
C ARG A 5 -9.14 -5.17 9.19
N PRO A 6 -9.71 -5.97 10.11
CA PRO A 6 -10.34 -7.21 9.73
C PRO A 6 -11.54 -6.93 8.82
N LYS A 7 -11.75 -7.81 7.85
CA LYS A 7 -13.03 -7.87 7.11
C LYS A 7 -14.19 -8.04 8.10
N PRO A 8 -15.45 -7.75 7.70
CA PRO A 8 -16.62 -7.98 8.55
C PRO A 8 -16.75 -9.41 9.09
N ASP A 9 -16.11 -10.38 8.42
CA ASP A 9 -16.02 -11.78 8.82
C ASP A 9 -14.93 -12.09 9.88
N GLY A 10 -14.18 -11.08 10.32
CA GLY A 10 -13.11 -11.19 11.31
C GLY A 10 -11.74 -11.57 10.75
N THR A 11 -11.61 -11.78 9.43
CA THR A 11 -10.35 -12.19 8.81
C THR A 11 -9.34 -11.04 8.85
N ARG A 12 -8.18 -11.28 9.48
CA ARG A 12 -7.01 -10.38 9.45
C ARG A 12 -6.06 -10.80 8.34
N ILE A 13 -5.50 -9.81 7.64
CA ILE A 13 -4.47 -10.03 6.64
C ILE A 13 -3.14 -9.55 7.24
N SER A 14 -2.18 -10.47 7.31
CA SER A 14 -0.80 -10.19 7.69
C SER A 14 0.01 -9.89 6.44
N ILE A 15 0.75 -8.78 6.47
CA ILE A 15 1.64 -8.38 5.37
C ILE A 15 3.09 -8.39 5.86
N GLU A 16 3.94 -9.13 5.16
CA GLU A 16 5.37 -9.23 5.44
C GLU A 16 6.12 -8.01 4.89
N ALA A 17 7.26 -7.69 5.53
CA ALA A 17 8.13 -6.61 5.05
C ALA A 17 8.64 -6.93 3.64
N GLY A 18 8.69 -5.91 2.77
CA GLY A 18 9.05 -6.09 1.36
C GLY A 18 7.91 -6.56 0.46
N THR A 19 6.68 -6.68 0.96
CA THR A 19 5.50 -6.97 0.14
C THR A 19 4.97 -5.68 -0.50
N ASP A 20 4.97 -5.61 -1.82
CA ASP A 20 4.26 -4.56 -2.55
C ASP A 20 2.75 -4.81 -2.50
N ILE A 21 1.98 -3.80 -2.09
CA ILE A 21 0.52 -3.89 -2.02
C ILE A 21 -0.09 -3.08 -3.16
N CYS A 22 -0.73 -3.77 -4.09
CA CYS A 22 -1.64 -3.17 -5.04
C CYS A 22 -3.08 -3.51 -4.62
N VAL A 23 -3.87 -2.51 -4.26
CA VAL A 23 -5.24 -2.72 -3.78
C VAL A 23 -6.18 -1.68 -4.39
N MET A 24 -7.33 -2.13 -4.84
CA MET A 24 -8.43 -1.26 -5.26
C MET A 24 -9.12 -0.70 -4.02
N TYR A 25 -9.36 0.60 -4.01
CA TYR A 25 -10.07 1.32 -2.94
C TYR A 25 -11.04 2.33 -3.54
N PHE A 26 -12.10 2.67 -2.82
CA PHE A 26 -13.09 3.66 -3.20
C PHE A 26 -12.88 4.96 -2.43
N GLY A 27 -12.11 5.86 -3.05
CA GLY A 27 -11.87 7.22 -2.56
C GLY A 27 -10.84 7.32 -1.43
N VAL A 28 -10.61 8.56 -0.99
CA VAL A 28 -9.56 8.98 -0.05
C VAL A 28 -9.66 8.28 1.31
N ARG A 29 -10.88 8.05 1.81
CA ARG A 29 -11.10 7.44 3.12
C ARG A 29 -10.60 6.00 3.15
N GLU A 30 -11.05 5.18 2.21
CA GLU A 30 -10.68 3.76 2.15
C GLU A 30 -9.19 3.59 1.84
N ARG A 31 -8.63 4.42 0.93
CA ARG A 31 -7.18 4.47 0.71
C ARG A 31 -6.42 4.66 2.02
N ASN A 32 -6.82 5.64 2.84
CA ASN A 32 -6.13 5.96 4.08
C ASN A 32 -6.27 4.86 5.14
N GLU A 33 -7.38 4.11 5.15
CA GLU A 33 -7.56 2.94 6.02
C GLU A 33 -6.56 1.81 5.71
N ILE A 34 -6.00 1.79 4.50
CA ILE A 34 -5.00 0.81 4.04
C ILE A 34 -3.59 1.39 4.16
N LEU A 35 -3.34 2.56 3.55
CA LEU A 35 -1.99 3.13 3.46
C LEU A 35 -1.45 3.59 4.81
N LEU A 36 -2.26 4.23 5.66
CA LEU A 36 -1.73 4.79 6.91
C LEU A 36 -1.20 3.69 7.84
N PRO A 37 -1.95 2.60 8.17
CA PRO A 37 -1.42 1.53 9.00
C PRO A 37 -0.14 0.92 8.43
N PHE A 38 -0.13 0.65 7.13
CA PHE A 38 1.01 0.05 6.44
C PHE A 38 2.26 0.93 6.53
N LEU A 39 2.17 2.19 6.11
CA LEU A 39 3.29 3.12 6.14
C LEU A 39 3.76 3.39 7.58
N SER A 40 2.83 3.57 8.52
CA SER A 40 3.20 3.87 9.91
C SER A 40 3.97 2.73 10.58
N GLU A 41 3.61 1.49 10.28
CA GLU A 41 4.28 0.33 10.87
C GLU A 41 5.62 0.05 10.20
N GLY A 42 5.71 0.19 8.87
CA GLY A 42 6.98 0.09 8.15
C GLY A 42 8.00 1.12 8.65
N LEU A 43 7.58 2.39 8.80
CA LEU A 43 8.45 3.44 9.31
C LEU A 43 8.91 3.20 10.76
N ARG A 44 8.05 2.65 11.63
CA ARG A 44 8.47 2.27 13.00
C ARG A 44 9.51 1.15 13.00
N ARG A 45 9.53 0.31 11.98
CA ARG A 45 10.50 -0.78 11.82
C ARG A 45 11.78 -0.34 11.12
N GLY A 46 11.81 0.86 10.53
CA GLY A 46 12.92 1.34 9.73
C GLY A 46 12.87 0.86 8.27
N ASP A 47 11.74 0.31 7.82
CA ASP A 47 11.58 -0.17 6.45
C ASP A 47 11.50 1.00 5.46
N LYS A 48 12.00 0.79 4.24
CA LYS A 48 11.75 1.74 3.15
C LYS A 48 10.26 1.69 2.76
N CYS A 49 9.60 2.83 2.85
CA CYS A 49 8.18 3.03 2.60
C CYS A 49 7.99 3.92 1.37
N PHE A 50 7.18 3.45 0.43
CA PHE A 50 6.84 4.17 -0.78
C PHE A 50 5.32 4.24 -0.94
N ALA A 51 4.80 5.42 -1.32
CA ALA A 51 3.40 5.59 -1.67
C ALA A 51 3.22 6.57 -2.83
N ALA A 52 2.38 6.20 -3.78
CA ALA A 52 1.93 7.06 -4.86
C ALA A 52 0.46 7.43 -4.65
N VAL A 53 0.14 8.73 -4.62
CA VAL A 53 -1.25 9.22 -4.48
C VAL A 53 -1.56 10.35 -5.46
N GLN A 54 -2.84 10.65 -5.67
CA GLN A 54 -3.22 11.81 -6.49
C GLN A 54 -2.97 13.12 -5.74
N GLU A 55 -2.69 14.21 -6.46
CA GLU A 55 -2.81 15.55 -5.86
C GLU A 55 -4.29 15.93 -5.68
N PRO A 56 -4.65 16.69 -4.62
CA PRO A 56 -3.79 17.28 -3.58
C PRO A 56 -3.58 16.35 -2.35
N ASP A 57 -3.85 15.05 -2.47
CA ASP A 57 -3.98 14.16 -1.32
C ASP A 57 -2.65 13.80 -0.63
N SER A 58 -1.51 14.07 -1.25
CA SER A 58 -0.17 13.80 -0.70
C SER A 58 0.08 14.55 0.61
N ALA A 59 -0.29 15.84 0.67
CA ALA A 59 -0.13 16.65 1.87
C ALA A 59 -1.04 16.18 3.03
N ASP A 60 -2.29 15.82 2.72
CA ASP A 60 -3.23 15.24 3.69
C ASP A 60 -2.73 13.89 4.22
N LEU A 61 -2.17 13.05 3.34
CA LEU A 61 -1.59 11.76 3.72
C LEU A 61 -0.39 11.96 4.68
N ILE A 62 0.53 12.88 4.38
CA ILE A 62 1.68 13.19 5.24
C ILE A 62 1.22 13.67 6.62
N ALA A 63 0.26 14.60 6.66
CA ALA A 63 -0.26 15.13 7.93
C ALA A 63 -0.93 14.02 8.77
N LYS A 64 -1.73 13.15 8.15
CA LYS A 64 -2.35 12.01 8.82
C LYS A 64 -1.32 10.98 9.29
N LEU A 65 -0.29 10.74 8.49
CA LEU A 65 0.79 9.84 8.85
C LEU A 65 1.57 10.37 10.06
N ALA A 66 1.88 11.68 10.10
CA ALA A 66 2.54 12.32 11.23
C ALA A 66 1.74 12.17 12.53
N ASN A 67 0.41 12.36 12.44
CA ASN A 67 -0.48 12.16 13.58
C ASN A 67 -0.51 10.69 14.04
N GLN A 68 -0.47 9.73 13.11
CA GLN A 68 -0.53 8.31 13.43
C GLN A 68 0.78 7.75 13.98
N THR A 69 1.93 8.26 13.54
CA THR A 69 3.23 7.88 14.08
C THR A 69 3.56 8.64 15.37
N GLY A 70 3.02 9.84 15.55
CA GLY A 70 3.35 10.73 16.66
C GLY A 70 4.86 11.00 16.71
N SER A 71 5.42 11.13 17.92
CA SER A 71 6.85 11.35 18.12
C SER A 71 7.73 10.10 17.91
N ALA A 72 7.13 8.94 17.61
CA ALA A 72 7.90 7.70 17.43
C ALA A 72 8.70 7.68 16.12
N VAL A 73 8.26 8.44 15.13
CA VAL A 73 8.92 8.58 13.83
C VAL A 73 8.96 10.05 13.46
N ASP A 74 10.15 10.57 13.17
CA ASP A 74 10.32 11.88 12.54
C ASP A 74 10.20 11.72 11.01
N LEU A 75 9.09 12.18 10.46
CA LEU A 75 8.85 12.08 9.01
C LEU A 75 9.82 12.94 8.20
N THR A 76 10.31 14.05 8.75
CA THR A 76 11.26 14.93 8.06
C THR A 76 12.57 14.20 7.86
N ILE A 77 13.08 13.56 8.91
CA ILE A 77 14.28 12.72 8.85
C ILE A 77 14.05 11.50 7.94
N SER A 78 12.86 10.90 8.00
CA SER A 78 12.53 9.73 7.17
C SER A 78 12.51 10.08 5.68
N ILE A 79 12.01 11.26 5.32
CA ILE A 79 12.01 11.77 3.94
C ILE A 79 13.44 12.12 3.51
N ASP A 80 14.18 12.86 4.34
CA ASP A 80 15.56 13.30 4.05
C ASP A 80 16.52 12.11 3.79
N ARG A 81 16.28 10.98 4.47
CA ARG A 81 17.05 9.74 4.32
C ARG A 81 16.46 8.76 3.30
N GLU A 82 15.47 9.18 2.52
CA GLU A 82 14.79 8.35 1.51
C GLU A 82 14.16 7.06 2.07
N GLN A 83 13.89 7.03 3.37
CA GLN A 83 13.12 5.95 4.00
C GLN A 83 11.63 6.12 3.69
N LEU A 84 11.13 7.36 3.61
CA LEU A 84 9.77 7.64 3.16
C LEU A 84 9.80 8.40 1.84
N GLU A 85 9.26 7.79 0.80
CA GLU A 85 9.02 8.44 -0.49
C GLU A 85 7.51 8.53 -0.75
N ILE A 86 6.99 9.74 -0.86
CA ILE A 86 5.61 9.98 -1.30
C ILE A 86 5.67 10.72 -2.62
N ARG A 87 5.07 10.10 -3.63
CA ARG A 87 5.02 10.61 -5.00
C ARG A 87 3.59 10.92 -5.39
N THR A 88 3.45 11.82 -6.35
CA THR A 88 2.15 12.18 -6.90
C THR A 88 1.88 11.51 -8.24
N SER A 89 0.62 11.41 -8.65
CA SER A 89 0.24 10.95 -9.99
C SER A 89 0.74 11.87 -11.12
N ALA A 90 1.20 13.09 -10.80
CA ALA A 90 1.82 14.00 -11.77
C ALA A 90 3.29 13.64 -12.03
N GLU A 91 3.91 12.88 -11.13
CA GLU A 91 5.26 12.35 -11.32
C GLU A 91 5.18 11.06 -12.14
N GLN A 92 6.11 10.90 -13.10
CA GLN A 92 6.16 9.70 -13.93
C GLN A 92 6.69 8.53 -13.08
N LEU A 93 5.76 7.82 -12.44
CA LEU A 93 6.03 6.74 -11.50
C LEU A 93 6.42 5.43 -12.19
N LEU A 94 5.89 5.20 -13.39
CA LEU A 94 6.20 4.07 -14.25
C LEU A 94 6.59 4.62 -15.61
N SER A 95 7.84 4.40 -16.01
CA SER A 95 8.22 4.62 -17.41
C SER A 95 7.76 3.41 -18.23
N PRO A 96 7.05 3.60 -19.35
CA PRO A 96 6.69 2.50 -20.26
C PRO A 96 7.91 1.66 -20.66
N ASP A 97 9.10 2.27 -20.70
CA ASP A 97 10.34 1.61 -21.10
C ASP A 97 10.95 0.71 -20.00
N HIS A 98 10.43 0.76 -18.77
CA HIS A 98 10.90 -0.04 -17.63
C HIS A 98 9.91 -1.12 -17.18
N VAL A 99 8.72 -1.15 -17.75
CA VAL A 99 7.74 -2.22 -17.51
C VAL A 99 7.91 -3.24 -18.63
N ASP A 100 8.50 -4.39 -18.32
CA ASP A 100 8.49 -5.53 -19.23
C ASP A 100 7.16 -6.29 -19.04
N PRO A 101 6.21 -6.19 -19.98
CA PRO A 101 4.91 -6.85 -19.85
C PRO A 101 5.03 -8.37 -19.87
N SER A 102 6.17 -8.94 -20.31
CA SER A 102 6.41 -10.38 -20.30
C SER A 102 6.75 -10.95 -18.92
N VAL A 103 6.99 -10.08 -17.93
CA VAL A 103 7.30 -10.46 -16.54
C VAL A 103 6.14 -10.14 -15.58
N VAL A 104 4.97 -9.77 -16.12
CA VAL A 104 3.77 -9.57 -15.32
C VAL A 104 3.34 -10.93 -14.74
N VAL A 105 3.49 -11.08 -13.43
CA VAL A 105 3.02 -12.26 -12.71
C VAL A 105 1.53 -12.09 -12.42
N GLU A 106 0.67 -12.74 -13.22
CA GLU A 106 -0.74 -12.89 -12.89
C GLU A 106 -0.92 -13.97 -11.82
N SER A 107 -1.29 -13.56 -10.59
CA SER A 107 -1.74 -14.50 -9.56
C SER A 107 -3.26 -14.51 -9.48
N GLY A 108 -3.90 -15.14 -10.45
CA GLY A 108 -5.32 -15.50 -10.38
C GLY A 108 -5.48 -16.87 -9.73
N ALA A 109 -6.08 -16.96 -8.55
CA ALA A 109 -6.57 -18.24 -8.04
C ALA A 109 -7.69 -18.71 -8.98
N SER A 110 -7.37 -19.68 -9.84
CA SER A 110 -8.33 -20.34 -10.71
C SER A 110 -9.26 -21.17 -9.83
N THR A 111 -10.38 -20.61 -9.38
CA THR A 111 -11.48 -21.41 -8.85
C THR A 111 -12.16 -22.08 -10.04
N SER A 112 -11.74 -23.31 -10.33
CA SER A 112 -12.47 -24.19 -11.24
C SER A 112 -13.89 -24.37 -10.70
N TYR A 113 -14.88 -23.81 -11.38
CA TYR A 113 -16.27 -24.24 -11.22
C TYR A 113 -16.34 -25.68 -11.74
N ALA A 114 -16.49 -26.64 -10.82
CA ALA A 114 -16.81 -28.01 -11.19
C ALA A 114 -18.21 -28.01 -11.85
N ALA A 115 -18.25 -28.26 -13.15
CA ALA A 115 -19.48 -28.59 -13.86
C ALA A 115 -20.00 -29.92 -13.32
N GLY A 116 -21.00 -29.87 -12.45
CA GLY A 116 -21.79 -31.04 -12.07
C GLY A 116 -22.73 -31.40 -13.21
N VAL A 117 -22.36 -32.39 -14.01
CA VAL A 117 -23.30 -33.17 -14.83
C VAL A 117 -23.88 -34.24 -13.93
N SER A 118 -25.21 -34.35 -13.86
CA SER A 118 -25.89 -35.59 -13.46
C SER A 118 -27.13 -35.76 -14.32
N GLU A 119 -27.27 -37.00 -14.80
CA GLU A 119 -28.15 -37.55 -15.83
C GLU A 119 -29.65 -37.33 -15.64
#